data_AF-A0A963ABW2-F1
#
_entry.id   AF-A0A963ABW2-F1
#
_cell.length_a   1.000
_cell.length_b   1.000
_cell.length_c   1.000
_cell.angle_alpha   90.00
_cell.angle_beta   90.00
_cell.angle_gamma   90.00
#
_symmetry.space_group_name_H-M   'P 1'
#
loop_
_entity.id
_entity.type
_entity.pdbx_description
1 polymer ?
#
loop_
_entity_poly.entity_id
_entity_poly.type
_entity_poly.pdbx_seq_one_letter_code
_entity_poly.pdbx_strand_id
1 'polypeptide(L)'
;MSRLNALFTRTVGGTAILLLVLVQGCTTPPAAPKIPTLAEIPEIYPGVLAGYLPPEQLPDSLSILPPPPLPGSPAYDYDIARNHQVTTEVDPARWALAAADANLHFPAAASAFDCALGARVGPDTTPNLYLMMRRTLA
;
A
#
# COMPACT_ATOMS: atom_id res chain seq x y z
N MET A 1 -21.26 83.06 21.31
CA MET A 1 -21.03 81.75 21.97
C MET A 1 -21.33 80.69 20.89
N SER A 2 -20.48 79.80 20.40
CA SER A 2 -19.19 79.26 20.82
C SER A 2 -18.46 78.82 19.53
N ARG A 3 -17.19 79.19 19.38
CA ARG A 3 -16.27 78.55 18.42
C ARG A 3 -15.82 77.21 19.01
N LEU A 4 -15.19 76.39 18.16
CA LEU A 4 -14.33 75.22 18.46
C LEU A 4 -15.05 73.86 18.52
N ASN A 5 -14.93 73.09 17.43
CA ASN A 5 -14.23 71.79 17.44
C ASN A 5 -14.39 71.11 16.06
N ALA A 6 -13.62 71.63 15.09
CA ALA A 6 -13.11 70.81 14.01
C ALA A 6 -11.71 70.32 14.43
N LEU A 7 -11.33 69.14 13.96
CA LEU A 7 -10.03 68.46 14.16
C LEU A 7 -9.81 67.80 15.53
N PHE A 8 -10.16 66.52 15.64
CA PHE A 8 -9.42 65.45 16.34
C PHE A 8 -10.28 64.20 16.15
N THR A 9 -10.06 63.32 15.16
CA THR A 9 -9.16 62.17 15.30
C THR A 9 -9.23 61.32 14.02
N ARG A 10 -8.63 61.80 12.93
CA ARG A 10 -8.13 60.91 11.85
C ARG A 10 -6.74 60.49 12.30
N THR A 11 -6.49 59.23 12.72
CA THR A 11 -5.15 58.56 12.67
C THR A 11 -5.01 57.20 13.39
N VAL A 12 -6.06 56.51 13.86
CA VAL A 12 -5.85 55.22 14.59
C VAL A 12 -6.14 53.94 13.77
N GLY A 13 -6.79 54.05 12.60
CA GLY A 13 -7.18 52.88 11.81
C GLY A 13 -6.11 52.25 10.91
N GLY A 14 -4.95 52.89 10.73
CA GLY A 14 -3.95 52.50 9.71
C GLY A 14 -2.86 51.54 10.18
N THR A 15 -2.53 51.52 11.46
CA THR A 15 -1.39 50.75 11.98
C THR A 15 -1.76 49.33 12.39
N ALA A 16 -3.02 49.05 12.71
CA ALA A 16 -3.49 47.72 13.10
C ALA A 16 -3.61 46.74 11.92
N ILE A 17 -3.81 47.24 10.70
CA ILE A 17 -3.95 46.38 9.50
C ILE A 17 -2.56 45.99 8.94
N LEU A 18 -1.54 46.82 9.14
CA LEU A 18 -0.19 46.56 8.62
C LEU A 18 0.57 45.47 9.38
N LEU A 19 0.20 45.17 10.63
CA LEU A 19 0.82 44.12 11.44
C LEU A 19 0.21 42.72 11.24
N LEU A 20 -0.95 42.61 10.57
CA LEU A 20 -1.57 41.30 10.30
C LEU A 20 -1.03 40.60 9.03
N VAL A 21 -0.24 41.29 8.20
CA VAL A 21 0.25 40.78 6.91
C VAL A 21 1.61 40.06 7.02
N LEU A 22 2.33 40.22 8.13
CA LEU A 22 3.71 39.72 8.28
C LEU A 22 3.82 38.27 8.79
N VAL A 23 2.72 37.55 9.01
CA VAL A 23 2.73 36.18 9.59
C VAL A 23 2.42 35.08 8.55
N GLN A 24 2.31 35.39 7.25
CA GLN A 24 2.07 34.36 6.22
C GLN A 24 3.36 33.70 5.66
N GLY A 25 4.51 33.95 6.27
CA GLY A 25 5.77 33.29 5.89
C GLY A 25 5.87 31.88 6.48
N CYS A 26 5.94 30.87 5.61
CA CYS A 26 6.23 29.45 5.88
C CYS A 26 5.07 28.54 6.29
N THR A 27 4.07 28.43 5.42
CA THR A 27 3.19 27.25 5.35
C THR A 27 3.21 26.65 3.94
N THR A 28 4.40 26.43 3.37
CA THR A 28 4.54 25.50 2.24
C THR A 28 4.64 24.09 2.82
N PRO A 29 3.58 23.26 2.73
CA PRO A 29 3.71 21.85 3.06
C PRO A 29 4.82 21.25 2.19
N PRO A 30 5.69 20.39 2.75
CA PRO A 30 6.70 19.71 1.96
C PRO A 30 6.03 19.01 0.78
N ALA A 31 6.66 19.09 -0.40
CA ALA A 31 6.17 18.40 -1.58
C ALA A 31 5.98 16.91 -1.25
N ALA A 32 4.80 16.36 -1.56
CA ALA A 32 4.55 14.94 -1.36
C ALA A 32 5.61 14.12 -2.12
N PRO A 33 6.14 13.04 -1.55
CA PRO A 33 7.07 12.18 -2.25
C PRO A 33 6.44 11.70 -3.55
N LYS A 34 7.14 11.86 -4.67
CA LYS A 34 6.69 11.39 -5.97
C LYS A 34 6.72 9.86 -5.94
N ILE A 35 5.56 9.23 -5.92
CA ILE A 35 5.43 7.77 -6.01
C ILE A 35 5.56 7.39 -7.49
N PRO A 36 6.42 6.42 -7.83
CA PRO A 36 6.55 5.99 -9.21
C PRO A 36 5.26 5.33 -9.69
N THR A 37 4.92 5.56 -10.94
CA THR A 37 3.87 4.85 -11.64
C THR A 37 4.29 3.41 -11.93
N LEU A 38 3.32 2.55 -12.23
CA LEU A 38 3.58 1.15 -12.56
C LEU A 38 4.51 0.99 -13.77
N ALA A 39 4.46 1.91 -14.73
CA ALA A 39 5.28 1.88 -15.95
C ALA A 39 6.75 2.26 -15.71
N GLU A 40 7.05 2.93 -14.59
CA GLU A 40 8.42 3.31 -14.24
C GLU A 40 9.19 2.19 -13.52
N ILE A 41 8.51 1.09 -13.13
CA ILE A 41 9.12 -0.03 -12.42
C ILE A 41 9.42 -1.17 -13.42
N PRO A 42 10.66 -1.68 -13.47
CA PRO A 42 11.00 -2.77 -14.37
C PRO A 42 10.26 -4.06 -14.00
N GLU A 43 9.98 -4.89 -14.99
CA GLU A 43 9.47 -6.26 -14.80
C GLU A 43 10.63 -7.25 -14.71
N ILE A 44 10.58 -8.16 -13.74
CA ILE A 44 11.53 -9.28 -13.58
C ILE A 44 11.04 -10.54 -14.31
N TYR A 45 9.72 -10.68 -14.44
CA TYR A 45 9.02 -11.68 -15.24
C TYR A 45 7.78 -11.01 -15.85
N PRO A 46 7.20 -11.55 -16.94
CA PRO A 46 6.00 -10.97 -17.54
C PRO A 46 4.88 -10.78 -16.51
N GLY A 47 4.52 -9.52 -16.24
CA GLY A 47 3.48 -9.15 -15.27
C GLY A 47 3.92 -9.12 -13.80
N VAL A 48 5.20 -9.37 -13.50
CA VAL A 48 5.78 -9.28 -12.15
C VAL A 48 6.78 -8.13 -12.10
N LEU A 49 6.42 -7.08 -11.36
CA LEU A 49 7.28 -5.91 -11.16
C LEU A 49 8.46 -6.27 -10.25
N ALA A 50 9.58 -5.58 -10.40
CA ALA A 50 10.71 -5.71 -9.50
C ALA A 50 10.34 -5.32 -8.05
N GLY A 51 10.87 -6.10 -7.11
CA GLY A 51 10.65 -5.94 -5.68
C GLY A 51 11.28 -4.68 -5.08
N TYR A 52 11.12 -4.52 -3.76
CA TYR A 52 11.75 -3.43 -3.02
C TYR A 52 13.20 -3.74 -2.63
N LEU A 53 13.51 -5.02 -2.45
CA LEU A 53 14.84 -5.47 -2.05
C LEU A 53 15.63 -5.94 -3.27
N PRO A 54 16.91 -5.58 -3.39
CA PRO A 54 17.80 -6.22 -4.35
C PRO A 54 18.06 -7.68 -3.91
N PRO A 55 18.44 -8.58 -4.85
CA PRO A 55 18.62 -10.00 -4.55
C PRO A 55 19.57 -10.30 -3.38
N GLU A 56 20.61 -9.47 -3.21
CA GLU A 56 21.63 -9.65 -2.15
C GLU A 56 21.12 -9.33 -0.74
N GLN A 57 19.96 -8.66 -0.63
CA GLN A 57 19.30 -8.35 0.64
C GLN A 57 18.17 -9.33 0.98
N LEU A 58 17.85 -10.28 0.09
CA LEU A 58 16.87 -11.31 0.39
C LEU A 58 17.43 -12.27 1.45
N PRO A 59 16.60 -12.73 2.42
CA PRO A 59 17.03 -13.73 3.38
C PRO A 59 17.49 -15.02 2.67
N ASP A 60 18.64 -15.55 3.06
CA ASP A 60 19.11 -16.85 2.58
C ASP A 60 18.24 -17.97 3.20
N SER A 61 17.18 -18.33 2.48
CA SER A 61 16.23 -19.34 2.91
C SER A 61 16.87 -20.71 3.16
N LEU A 62 17.97 -21.05 2.48
CA LEU A 62 18.68 -22.32 2.68
C LEU A 62 19.40 -22.37 4.03
N SER A 63 19.81 -21.22 4.56
CA SER A 63 20.41 -21.12 5.89
C SER A 63 19.39 -21.15 7.03
N ILE A 64 18.11 -20.87 6.74
CA ILE A 64 17.05 -20.68 7.75
C ILE A 64 16.09 -21.87 7.81
N LEU A 65 15.71 -22.42 6.66
CA LEU A 65 14.68 -23.47 6.58
C LEU A 65 15.29 -24.87 6.71
N PRO A 66 14.60 -25.82 7.37
CA PRO A 66 14.99 -27.22 7.31
C PRO A 66 14.81 -27.76 5.88
N PRO A 67 15.47 -28.88 5.53
CA PRO A 67 15.21 -29.56 4.27
C PRO A 67 13.75 -30.01 4.19
N PRO A 68 13.19 -30.18 2.97
CA PRO A 68 11.84 -30.71 2.80
C PRO A 68 11.70 -32.11 3.45
N PRO A 69 10.49 -32.50 3.89
CA PRO A 69 10.26 -33.81 4.47
C PRO A 69 10.73 -34.95 3.55
N LEU A 70 11.56 -35.85 4.09
CA LEU A 70 12.04 -37.01 3.36
C LEU A 70 10.92 -38.04 3.15
N PRO A 71 10.87 -38.75 2.01
CA PRO A 71 9.93 -39.84 1.80
C PRO A 71 9.97 -40.88 2.94
N GLY A 72 8.81 -41.29 3.43
CA GLY A 72 8.67 -42.23 4.56
C GLY A 72 8.94 -41.64 5.94
N SER A 73 9.17 -40.33 6.05
CA SER A 73 9.15 -39.65 7.34
C SER A 73 7.71 -39.34 7.79
N PRO A 74 7.43 -39.21 9.10
CA PRO A 74 6.09 -38.85 9.57
C PRO A 74 5.55 -37.53 9.01
N ALA A 75 6.43 -36.55 8.77
CA ALA A 75 6.04 -35.26 8.16
C ALA A 75 5.64 -35.43 6.70
N TYR A 76 6.37 -36.25 5.93
CA TYR A 76 6.00 -36.56 4.55
C TYR A 76 4.67 -37.32 4.48
N ASP A 77 4.50 -38.34 5.32
CA ASP A 77 3.26 -39.12 5.35
C ASP A 77 2.06 -38.25 5.72
N TYR A 78 2.25 -37.28 6.63
CA TYR A 78 1.24 -36.28 6.96
C TYR A 78 0.89 -35.38 5.76
N ASP A 79 1.88 -34.86 5.03
CA ASP A 79 1.65 -34.01 3.85
C ASP A 79 0.85 -34.74 2.77
N ILE A 80 1.20 -36.01 2.49
CA ILE A 80 0.49 -36.87 1.54
C ILE A 80 -0.94 -37.16 2.00
N ALA A 81 -1.12 -37.57 3.26
CA ALA A 81 -2.44 -37.85 3.81
C ALA A 81 -3.35 -36.60 3.76
N ARG A 82 -2.80 -35.42 4.06
CA ARG A 82 -3.54 -34.16 4.02
C ARG A 82 -3.93 -33.78 2.59
N ASN A 83 -3.04 -33.93 1.63
CA ASN A 83 -3.34 -33.70 0.21
C ASN A 83 -4.47 -34.60 -0.28
N HIS A 84 -4.42 -35.89 0.04
CA HIS A 84 -5.46 -36.84 -0.33
C HIS A 84 -6.80 -36.44 0.31
N GLN A 85 -6.82 -36.16 1.61
CA GLN A 85 -8.04 -35.78 2.33
C GLN A 85 -8.73 -34.55 1.68
N VAL A 86 -7.97 -33.49 1.36
CA VAL A 86 -8.57 -32.26 0.79
C VAL A 86 -9.04 -32.41 -0.64
N THR A 87 -8.49 -33.37 -1.39
CA THR A 87 -8.89 -33.61 -2.77
C THR A 87 -10.08 -34.58 -2.88
N THR A 88 -10.32 -35.41 -1.86
CA THR A 88 -11.46 -36.35 -1.84
C THR A 88 -12.72 -35.81 -1.17
N GLU A 89 -12.59 -34.93 -0.17
CA GLU A 89 -13.71 -34.46 0.67
C GLU A 89 -13.91 -32.94 0.55
N VAL A 90 -14.08 -32.43 -0.67
CA VAL A 90 -14.15 -30.98 -0.89
C VAL A 90 -15.58 -30.45 -1.03
N ASP A 91 -15.91 -29.44 -0.22
CA ASP A 91 -17.05 -28.57 -0.48
C ASP A 91 -16.80 -27.80 -1.79
N PRO A 92 -17.70 -27.88 -2.79
CA PRO A 92 -17.53 -27.21 -4.09
C PRO A 92 -17.32 -25.69 -3.97
N ALA A 93 -18.00 -25.03 -3.02
CA ALA A 93 -17.85 -23.60 -2.80
C ALA A 93 -16.48 -23.29 -2.18
N ARG A 94 -15.99 -24.12 -1.25
CA ARG A 94 -14.65 -23.94 -0.68
C ARG A 94 -13.56 -24.16 -1.73
N TRP A 95 -13.73 -25.14 -2.61
CA TRP A 95 -12.80 -25.40 -3.71
C TRP A 95 -12.78 -24.26 -4.72
N ALA A 96 -13.94 -23.71 -5.08
CA ALA A 96 -14.03 -22.54 -5.95
C ALA A 96 -13.31 -21.32 -5.36
N LEU A 97 -13.44 -21.08 -4.05
CA LEU A 97 -12.68 -20.03 -3.38
C LEU A 97 -11.18 -20.30 -3.42
N ALA A 98 -10.73 -21.53 -3.14
CA ALA A 98 -9.31 -21.88 -3.21
C ALA A 98 -8.71 -21.69 -4.61
N ALA A 99 -9.48 -22.01 -5.66
CA ALA A 99 -9.07 -21.76 -7.05
C ALA A 99 -8.98 -20.27 -7.36
N ALA A 100 -9.88 -19.44 -6.82
CA ALA A 100 -9.81 -17.99 -6.94
C ALA A 100 -8.59 -17.41 -6.18
N ASP A 101 -8.34 -17.88 -4.95
CA ASP A 101 -7.19 -17.49 -4.12
C ASP A 101 -5.85 -17.84 -4.79
N ALA A 102 -5.79 -18.96 -5.53
CA ALA A 102 -4.61 -19.40 -6.26
C ALA A 102 -4.28 -18.55 -7.50
N ASN A 103 -5.17 -17.62 -7.91
CA ASN A 103 -4.88 -16.70 -9.00
C ASN A 103 -4.04 -15.51 -8.51
N LEU A 104 -2.72 -15.64 -8.62
CA LEU A 104 -1.77 -14.61 -8.21
C LEU A 104 -1.58 -13.47 -9.24
N HIS A 105 -2.32 -13.47 -10.34
CA HIS A 105 -2.24 -12.37 -11.31
C HIS A 105 -3.03 -11.16 -10.84
N PHE A 106 -2.49 -9.97 -11.07
CA PHE A 106 -3.23 -8.72 -10.83
C PHE A 106 -4.26 -8.48 -11.95
N PRO A 107 -5.48 -8.01 -11.62
CA PRO A 107 -5.90 -7.47 -10.31
C PRO A 107 -6.45 -8.52 -9.33
N ALA A 108 -6.62 -9.79 -9.71
CA ALA A 108 -7.25 -10.81 -8.86
C ALA A 108 -6.55 -10.94 -7.49
N ALA A 109 -5.22 -11.03 -7.50
CA ALA A 109 -4.39 -11.09 -6.28
C ALA A 109 -4.62 -9.93 -5.30
N ALA A 110 -4.85 -8.72 -5.81
CA ALA A 110 -5.17 -7.56 -4.98
C ALA A 110 -6.60 -7.61 -4.45
N SER A 111 -7.55 -7.95 -5.33
CA SER A 111 -8.98 -7.93 -5.01
C SER A 111 -9.39 -8.95 -3.96
N ALA A 112 -8.59 -10.02 -3.75
CA ALA A 112 -8.79 -10.98 -2.68
C ALA A 112 -8.81 -10.33 -1.28
N PHE A 113 -8.17 -9.17 -1.12
CA PHE A 113 -8.10 -8.45 0.16
C PHE A 113 -9.21 -7.41 0.36
N ASP A 114 -10.02 -7.12 -0.67
CA ASP A 114 -11.01 -6.04 -0.61
C ASP A 114 -11.98 -6.17 0.57
N CYS A 115 -12.49 -7.39 0.78
CA CYS A 115 -13.43 -7.68 1.85
C CYS A 115 -12.81 -7.48 3.24
N ALA A 116 -11.59 -7.99 3.43
CA ALA A 116 -10.87 -7.87 4.70
C ALA A 116 -10.47 -6.43 5.02
N LEU A 117 -10.12 -5.64 4.00
CA LEU A 117 -9.75 -4.24 4.14
C LEU A 117 -10.94 -3.28 4.22
N GLY A 118 -12.13 -3.72 3.78
CA GLY A 118 -13.31 -2.86 3.65
C GLY A 118 -13.14 -1.76 2.60
N ALA A 119 -12.19 -1.92 1.68
CA ALA A 119 -11.86 -0.95 0.63
C ALA A 119 -11.47 -1.67 -0.65
N ARG A 120 -11.81 -1.10 -1.81
CA ARG A 120 -11.45 -1.66 -3.13
C ARG A 120 -9.98 -1.40 -3.42
N VAL A 121 -9.20 -2.44 -3.69
CA VAL A 121 -7.79 -2.31 -4.06
C VAL A 121 -7.64 -2.28 -5.58
N GLY A 122 -7.10 -1.18 -6.11
CA GLY A 122 -6.95 -1.01 -7.54
C GLY A 122 -6.13 0.21 -7.93
N PRO A 123 -5.74 0.32 -9.21
CA PRO A 123 -4.96 1.46 -9.70
C PRO A 123 -5.72 2.78 -9.60
N ASP A 124 -7.05 2.77 -9.69
CA ASP A 124 -7.87 3.99 -9.66
C ASP A 124 -8.40 4.31 -8.25
N THR A 125 -8.55 3.30 -7.39
CA THR A 125 -9.13 3.46 -6.04
C THR A 125 -8.07 3.66 -4.97
N THR A 126 -6.99 2.88 -5.03
CA THR A 126 -5.90 2.89 -4.03
C THR A 126 -4.54 2.73 -4.73
N PRO A 127 -4.13 3.68 -5.60
CA PRO A 127 -2.97 3.53 -6.49
C PRO A 127 -1.68 3.16 -5.74
N ASN A 128 -1.43 3.79 -4.60
CA ASN A 128 -0.22 3.56 -3.81
C ASN A 128 -0.19 2.16 -3.19
N LEU A 129 -1.33 1.70 -2.67
CA LEU A 129 -1.46 0.34 -2.11
C LEU A 129 -1.35 -0.71 -3.22
N TYR A 130 -1.98 -0.45 -4.37
CA TYR A 130 -1.94 -1.35 -5.51
C TYR A 130 -0.51 -1.52 -6.04
N LEU A 131 0.24 -0.42 -6.17
CA LEU A 131 1.66 -0.45 -6.52
C LEU A 131 2.49 -1.22 -5.48
N MET A 132 2.26 -0.96 -4.18
CA MET A 132 2.97 -1.65 -3.11
C MET A 132 2.79 -3.16 -3.22
N MET A 133 1.55 -3.63 -3.35
CA MET A 133 1.24 -5.06 -3.46
C MET A 133 1.86 -5.68 -4.72
N ARG A 134 1.84 -4.97 -5.86
CA ARG A 134 2.48 -5.45 -7.10
C ARG A 134 3.98 -5.68 -6.94
N ARG A 135 4.65 -4.90 -6.10
CA ARG A 135 6.10 -5.01 -5.83
C ARG A 135 6.42 -5.97 -4.69
N THR A 136 5.48 -6.26 -3.80
CA THR A 136 5.68 -7.24 -2.72
C THR A 136 5.58 -8.69 -3.21
N LEU A 137 4.87 -8.95 -4.32
CA LEU A 137 4.78 -10.29 -4.92
C LEU A 137 6.07 -10.73 -5.63
N ALA A 138 7.00 -9.79 -5.85
CA ALA A 138 8.23 -9.98 -6.61
C ALA A 138 9.25 -10.92 -5.95
#